data_AF-B0XK44-F1
#
_entry.id   AF-B0XK44-F1
#
_cell.length_a   1.000
_cell.length_b   1.000
_cell.length_c   1.000
_cell.angle_alpha   90.00
_cell.angle_beta   90.00
_cell.angle_gamma   90.00
#
_symmetry.space_group_name_H-M   'P 1'
#
loop_
_entity.id
_entity.type
_entity.pdbx_description
1 polymer ?
#
loop_
_entity_poly.entity_id
_entity_poly.type
_entity_poly.pdbx_seq_one_letter_code
_entity_poly.pdbx_strand_id
1 'polypeptide(L)'
;MRYSFVFIALTILASSCSGSMEQVKQACMEQEDVSQADADLFNKMDKPVTRPQKCFYACMFERFGTSDGHRFDTEVFLENSEKLAQNDQKMLNAAREMAERCDGVENEDRCELAADILNCLRGD
;
A
#
# COMPACT_ATOMS: atom_id res chain seq x y z
N MET A 1 14.26 -18.40 47.24
CA MET A 1 15.19 -18.10 46.12
C MET A 1 15.09 -19.20 45.08
N ARG A 2 14.33 -18.99 43.98
CA ARG A 2 14.42 -19.68 42.66
C ARG A 2 13.19 -19.51 41.75
N TYR A 3 12.14 -18.76 42.16
CA TYR A 3 10.93 -18.59 41.33
C TYR A 3 10.56 -17.13 40.99
N SER A 4 11.34 -16.12 41.40
CA SER A 4 11.05 -14.71 41.06
C SER A 4 11.54 -14.24 39.68
N PHE A 5 12.36 -15.02 38.97
CA PHE A 5 12.99 -14.56 37.71
C PHE A 5 12.29 -15.03 36.43
N VAL A 6 11.47 -16.09 36.48
CA VAL A 6 10.89 -16.70 35.27
C VAL A 6 9.61 -15.96 34.81
N PHE A 7 8.85 -15.34 35.71
CA PHE A 7 7.65 -14.58 35.34
C PHE A 7 7.94 -13.20 34.70
N ILE A 8 9.15 -12.66 34.89
CA ILE A 8 9.58 -11.41 34.25
C ILE A 8 9.94 -11.64 32.76
N ALA A 9 10.15 -12.88 32.34
CA ALA A 9 10.43 -13.18 30.92
C ALA A 9 9.17 -13.17 30.02
N LEU A 10 7.96 -13.09 30.60
CA LEU A 10 6.70 -12.98 29.84
C LEU A 10 6.32 -11.50 29.53
N THR A 11 7.10 -10.52 29.99
CA THR A 11 6.86 -9.09 29.74
C THR A 11 7.63 -8.52 28.55
N ILE A 12 8.14 -9.36 27.63
CA ILE A 12 8.63 -8.91 26.31
C ILE A 12 7.61 -9.26 25.21
N LEU A 13 6.32 -9.18 25.55
CA LEU A 13 5.30 -8.83 24.56
C LEU A 13 5.17 -7.31 24.57
N ALA A 14 5.18 -6.74 23.37
CA ALA A 14 5.10 -5.32 23.05
C ALA A 14 6.39 -4.51 23.27
N SER A 15 7.03 -4.10 22.15
CA SER A 15 7.12 -2.67 21.80
C SER A 15 8.02 -2.43 20.59
N SER A 16 7.39 -2.28 19.42
CA SER A 16 7.74 -1.30 18.37
C SER A 16 6.59 -1.22 17.35
N CYS A 17 5.36 -0.92 17.80
CA CYS A 17 4.33 -0.42 16.88
C CYS A 17 4.63 1.05 16.54
N SER A 18 5.73 1.28 15.81
CA SER A 18 5.86 2.43 14.93
C SER A 18 5.39 1.98 13.54
N GLY A 19 4.09 1.70 13.46
CA GLY A 19 3.49 0.96 12.35
C GLY A 19 2.55 1.82 11.54
N SER A 20 2.93 2.11 10.31
CA SER A 20 1.93 2.23 9.26
C SER A 20 2.48 1.73 7.93
N MET A 21 3.43 2.42 7.31
CA MET A 21 3.85 2.11 5.93
C MET A 21 4.89 1.00 5.83
N GLU A 22 5.97 1.03 6.62
CA GLU A 22 7.04 0.01 6.53
C GLU A 22 6.55 -1.37 6.96
N GLN A 23 5.70 -1.45 7.99
CA GLN A 23 5.12 -2.72 8.43
C GLN A 23 4.17 -3.31 7.38
N VAL A 24 3.36 -2.47 6.75
CA VAL A 24 2.50 -2.88 5.63
C VAL A 24 3.35 -3.37 4.46
N LYS A 25 4.43 -2.65 4.13
CA LYS A 25 5.38 -3.05 3.09
C LYS A 25 5.96 -4.44 3.37
N GLN A 26 6.50 -4.67 4.56
CA GLN A 26 7.08 -5.97 4.92
C GLN A 26 6.03 -7.09 4.90
N ALA A 27 4.82 -6.85 5.40
CA ALA A 27 3.74 -7.83 5.35
C ALA A 27 3.34 -8.19 3.91
N CYS A 28 3.28 -7.21 3.01
CA CYS A 28 3.02 -7.44 1.59
C CYS A 28 4.18 -8.14 0.89
N MET A 29 5.43 -7.88 1.30
CA MET A 29 6.59 -8.59 0.78
C MET A 29 6.54 -10.07 1.13
N GLU A 30 6.24 -10.40 2.39
CA GLU A 30 6.08 -11.77 2.87
C GLU A 30 4.89 -12.47 2.21
N GLN A 31 3.77 -11.76 2.03
CA GLN A 31 2.56 -12.32 1.43
C GLN A 31 2.74 -12.71 -0.04
N GLU A 32 3.44 -11.88 -0.81
CA GLU A 32 3.57 -12.03 -2.27
C GLU A 32 4.93 -12.60 -2.70
N ASP A 33 5.77 -13.00 -1.72
CA ASP A 33 7.11 -13.58 -1.92
C ASP A 33 8.00 -12.70 -2.81
N VAL A 34 8.04 -11.39 -2.53
CA VAL A 34 8.85 -10.42 -3.28
C VAL A 34 10.08 -9.97 -2.49
N SER A 35 11.16 -9.69 -3.22
CA SER A 35 12.40 -9.20 -2.61
C SER A 35 12.29 -7.73 -2.20
N GLN A 36 13.22 -7.26 -1.37
CA GLN A 36 13.30 -5.83 -1.04
C GLN A 36 13.52 -4.97 -2.29
N ALA A 37 14.29 -5.47 -3.27
CA ALA A 37 14.53 -4.75 -4.52
C ALA A 37 13.25 -4.59 -5.35
N ASP A 38 12.37 -5.59 -5.33
CA ASP A 38 11.04 -5.51 -5.97
C ASP A 38 10.13 -4.53 -5.23
N ALA A 39 10.16 -4.54 -3.90
CA ALA A 39 9.39 -3.61 -3.08
C ALA A 39 9.84 -2.14 -3.27
N ASP A 40 11.13 -1.92 -3.54
CA ASP A 40 11.67 -0.59 -3.79
C ASP A 40 11.17 0.03 -5.11
N LEU A 41 10.61 -0.76 -6.03
CA LEU A 41 9.93 -0.26 -7.23
C LEU A 41 8.72 0.60 -6.86
N PHE A 42 8.00 0.23 -5.79
CA PHE A 42 6.84 0.98 -5.29
C PHE A 42 7.20 2.39 -4.85
N ASN A 43 8.33 2.54 -4.14
CA ASN A 43 8.82 3.86 -3.70
C ASN A 43 9.14 4.79 -4.87
N LYS A 44 9.47 4.22 -6.04
CA LYS A 44 9.80 4.96 -7.27
C LYS A 44 8.60 5.11 -8.20
N MET A 45 7.47 4.49 -7.89
CA MET A 45 6.32 4.34 -8.78
C MET A 45 6.70 3.70 -10.13
N ASP A 46 7.67 2.78 -10.12
CA ASP A 46 8.14 2.06 -11.31
C ASP A 46 7.15 0.94 -11.67
N LYS A 47 6.91 0.73 -12.96
CA LYS A 47 5.92 -0.26 -13.42
C LYS A 47 6.32 -1.68 -12.98
N PRO A 48 5.44 -2.44 -12.30
CA PRO A 48 5.68 -3.85 -12.03
C PRO A 48 5.64 -4.65 -13.33
N VAL A 49 6.63 -5.52 -13.54
CA VAL A 49 6.77 -6.33 -14.75
C VAL A 49 6.32 -7.77 -14.48
N THR A 50 6.68 -8.32 -13.32
CA THR A 50 6.37 -9.70 -12.96
C THR A 50 5.06 -9.81 -12.18
N ARG A 51 4.42 -10.98 -12.20
CA ARG A 51 3.19 -11.21 -11.43
C ARG A 51 3.37 -10.96 -9.92
N PRO A 52 4.44 -11.44 -9.25
CA PRO A 52 4.66 -11.13 -7.83
C PRO A 52 4.77 -9.61 -7.56
N GLN A 53 5.45 -8.86 -8.43
CA GLN A 53 5.52 -7.40 -8.30
C GLN A 53 4.14 -6.75 -8.41
N LYS A 54 3.33 -7.18 -9.39
CA LYS A 54 1.95 -6.70 -9.55
C LYS A 54 1.09 -6.99 -8.32
N CYS A 55 1.18 -8.21 -7.79
CA CYS A 55 0.46 -8.61 -6.59
C CYS A 55 0.94 -7.87 -5.33
N PHE A 56 2.22 -7.52 -5.26
CA PHE A 56 2.75 -6.66 -4.20
C PHE A 56 2.11 -5.27 -4.22
N TYR A 57 1.99 -4.65 -5.41
CA TYR A 57 1.26 -3.39 -5.56
C TYR A 57 -0.22 -3.54 -5.17
N ALA A 58 -0.86 -4.65 -5.53
CA ALA A 58 -2.24 -4.94 -5.12
C ALA A 58 -2.38 -4.96 -3.60
N CYS A 59 -1.50 -5.71 -2.91
CA CYS A 59 -1.48 -5.76 -1.46
C CYS A 59 -1.30 -4.36 -0.85
N MET A 60 -0.40 -3.53 -1.40
CA MET A 60 -0.22 -2.16 -0.91
C MET A 60 -1.49 -1.32 -1.09
N PHE A 61 -2.09 -1.32 -2.29
CA PHE A 61 -3.32 -0.57 -2.57
C PHE A 61 -4.49 -1.03 -1.71
N GLU A 62 -4.66 -2.33 -1.50
CA GLU A 62 -5.67 -2.90 -0.62
C GLU A 62 -5.49 -2.45 0.84
N ARG A 63 -4.24 -2.45 1.33
CA ARG A 63 -3.93 -2.06 2.72
C ARG A 63 -4.12 -0.56 2.97
N PHE A 64 -3.92 0.27 1.95
CA PHE A 64 -4.23 1.69 2.01
C PHE A 64 -5.69 2.01 1.67
N GLY A 65 -6.48 1.02 1.23
CA GLY A 65 -7.87 1.18 0.84
C GLY A 65 -8.07 1.85 -0.51
N THR A 66 -7.00 2.04 -1.29
CA THR A 66 -7.07 2.56 -2.68
C THR A 66 -7.74 1.57 -3.63
N SER A 67 -7.85 0.31 -3.23
CA SER A 67 -8.57 -0.72 -3.97
C SER A 67 -9.20 -1.74 -3.01
N ASP A 68 -10.30 -2.35 -3.42
CA ASP A 68 -10.93 -3.49 -2.74
C ASP A 68 -10.54 -4.85 -3.37
N GLY A 69 -9.55 -4.85 -4.26
CA GLY A 69 -9.12 -6.02 -5.05
C GLY A 69 -9.93 -6.26 -6.33
N HIS A 70 -10.99 -5.50 -6.58
CA HIS A 70 -11.82 -5.60 -7.79
C HIS A 70 -11.93 -4.27 -8.54
N ARG A 71 -11.88 -3.14 -7.82
CA ARG A 71 -11.90 -1.78 -8.39
C ARG A 71 -10.95 -0.83 -7.67
N PHE A 72 -10.70 0.30 -8.32
CA PHE A 72 -10.13 1.48 -7.69
C PHE A 72 -11.18 2.17 -6.80
N ASP A 73 -10.80 2.54 -5.58
CA ASP A 73 -11.65 3.31 -4.67
C ASP A 73 -11.28 4.79 -4.74
N THR A 74 -11.99 5.51 -5.61
CA THR A 74 -11.85 6.95 -5.84
C THR A 74 -12.04 7.76 -4.56
N GLU A 75 -13.01 7.40 -3.72
CA GLU A 75 -13.35 8.15 -2.50
C GLU A 75 -12.23 8.02 -1.46
N VAL A 76 -11.83 6.79 -1.15
CA VAL A 76 -10.76 6.52 -0.18
C VAL A 76 -9.42 7.07 -0.66
N PHE A 77 -9.13 7.00 -1.96
CA PHE A 77 -7.93 7.61 -2.53
C PHE A 77 -7.89 9.14 -2.31
N LEU A 78 -9.01 9.83 -2.53
CA LEU A 78 -9.10 11.27 -2.31
C LEU A 78 -9.00 11.62 -0.83
N GLU A 79 -9.68 10.89 0.05
CA GLU A 79 -9.58 11.10 1.50
C GLU A 79 -8.15 10.95 2.01
N ASN A 80 -7.44 9.91 1.55
CA ASN A 80 -6.05 9.68 1.91
C ASN A 80 -5.14 10.76 1.34
N SER A 81 -5.39 11.20 0.11
CA SER A 81 -4.66 12.31 -0.52
C SER A 81 -4.87 13.62 0.24
N GLU A 82 -6.08 13.89 0.75
CA GLU A 82 -6.38 15.07 1.55
C GLU A 82 -5.62 15.07 2.89
N LYS A 83 -5.57 13.91 3.56
CA LYS A 83 -4.79 13.73 4.80
C LYS A 83 -3.29 13.96 4.56
N LEU A 84 -2.77 13.52 3.42
CA LEU A 84 -1.35 13.63 3.06
C LEU A 84 -0.96 15.02 2.55
N ALA A 85 -1.83 15.69 1.81
CA ALA A 85 -1.55 16.99 1.20
C ALA A 85 -1.44 18.13 2.22
N GLN A 86 -1.95 17.97 3.45
CA GLN A 86 -1.90 18.98 4.51
C GLN A 86 -2.37 20.38 4.04
N ASN A 87 -3.41 20.43 3.20
CA ASN A 87 -3.97 21.61 2.53
C ASN A 87 -3.11 22.22 1.38
N ASP A 88 -2.12 21.51 0.84
CA ASP A 88 -1.46 21.91 -0.40
C ASP A 88 -2.42 21.76 -1.59
N GLN A 89 -2.92 22.88 -2.09
CA GLN A 89 -3.90 22.90 -3.18
C GLN A 89 -3.37 22.28 -4.48
N LYS A 90 -2.05 22.35 -4.75
CA LYS A 90 -1.48 21.72 -5.95
C LYS A 90 -1.51 20.22 -5.83
N MET A 91 -1.18 19.68 -4.66
CA MET A 91 -1.28 18.24 -4.40
C MET A 91 -2.74 17.76 -4.45
N LEU A 92 -3.66 18.52 -3.85
CA LEU A 92 -5.09 18.21 -3.88
C LEU A 92 -5.65 18.22 -5.31
N ASN A 93 -5.28 19.20 -6.13
CA ASN A 93 -5.72 19.25 -7.53
C ASN A 93 -5.15 18.07 -8.34
N ALA A 94 -3.86 17.75 -8.15
CA ALA A 94 -3.24 16.61 -8.82
C ALA A 94 -3.89 15.28 -8.41
N ALA A 95 -4.22 15.11 -7.13
CA ALA A 95 -4.95 13.94 -6.64
C ALA A 95 -6.36 13.85 -7.25
N ARG A 96 -7.08 14.97 -7.36
CA ARG A 96 -8.40 15.03 -8.04
C ARG A 96 -8.30 14.63 -9.51
N GLU A 97 -7.33 15.17 -10.24
CA GLU A 97 -7.10 14.81 -11.64
C GLU A 97 -6.73 13.33 -11.79
N MET A 98 -5.93 12.77 -10.88
CA MET A 98 -5.60 11.33 -10.86
C MET A 98 -6.85 10.49 -10.59
N ALA A 99 -7.64 10.86 -9.59
CA ALA A 99 -8.84 10.14 -9.18
C ALA A 99 -9.89 10.13 -10.31
N GLU A 100 -10.10 11.27 -10.97
CA GLU A 100 -11.00 11.39 -12.13
C GLU A 100 -10.53 10.53 -13.32
N ARG A 101 -9.22 10.42 -13.54
CA ARG A 101 -8.70 9.53 -14.59
C ARG A 101 -8.90 8.05 -14.28
N CYS A 102 -8.82 7.67 -13.00
CA CYS A 102 -8.85 6.27 -12.57
C CYS A 102 -10.23 5.81 -12.11
N ASP A 103 -11.22 6.70 -12.17
CA ASP A 103 -12.59 6.37 -11.84
C ASP A 103 -13.12 5.26 -12.76
N GLY A 104 -13.70 4.22 -12.15
CA GLY A 104 -14.20 3.06 -12.87
C GLY A 104 -13.13 2.06 -13.33
N VAL A 105 -11.85 2.22 -12.95
CA VAL A 105 -10.84 1.17 -13.17
C VAL A 105 -11.21 -0.07 -12.36
N GLU A 106 -11.44 -1.19 -13.05
CA GLU A 106 -11.80 -2.47 -12.48
C GLU A 106 -11.12 -3.61 -13.22
N ASN A 107 -10.87 -4.72 -12.52
CA ASN A 107 -10.26 -5.92 -13.08
C ASN A 107 -10.56 -7.12 -12.16
N GLU A 108 -10.80 -8.29 -12.74
CA GLU A 108 -11.08 -9.51 -11.98
C GLU A 108 -9.84 -10.09 -11.29
N ASP A 109 -8.64 -9.83 -11.80
CA ASP A 109 -7.38 -10.20 -11.17
C ASP A 109 -6.83 -9.00 -10.40
N ARG A 110 -6.84 -9.06 -9.06
CA ARG A 110 -6.33 -8.00 -8.17
C ARG A 110 -4.92 -7.54 -8.51
N CYS A 111 -4.07 -8.43 -9.03
CA CYS A 111 -2.69 -8.10 -9.38
C CYS A 111 -2.65 -7.30 -10.69
N GLU A 112 -3.45 -7.70 -11.68
CA GLU A 112 -3.58 -6.93 -12.92
C GLU A 112 -4.27 -5.59 -12.66
N LEU A 113 -5.29 -5.55 -11.79
CA LEU A 113 -5.91 -4.32 -11.31
C LEU A 113 -4.88 -3.32 -10.79
N ALA A 114 -3.93 -3.78 -9.97
CA ALA A 114 -2.92 -2.89 -9.42
C ALA A 114 -2.00 -2.30 -10.49
N ALA A 115 -1.70 -3.05 -11.55
CA ALA A 115 -0.95 -2.52 -12.69
C ALA A 115 -1.78 -1.47 -13.46
N ASP A 116 -3.07 -1.73 -13.66
CA ASP A 116 -4.01 -0.83 -14.34
C ASP A 116 -4.18 0.48 -13.55
N ILE A 117 -4.39 0.40 -12.23
CA ILE A 117 -4.43 1.55 -11.31
C ILE A 117 -3.13 2.35 -11.42
N LEU A 118 -1.97 1.70 -11.35
CA LEU A 118 -0.68 2.41 -11.42
C LEU A 118 -0.49 3.13 -12.75
N ASN A 119 -0.81 2.48 -13.88
CA ASN A 119 -0.74 3.10 -15.20
C ASN A 119 -1.62 4.36 -15.24
N CYS A 120 -2.85 4.24 -14.75
CA CYS A 120 -3.76 5.37 -14.70
C CYS A 120 -3.26 6.54 -13.81
N LEU A 121 -2.76 6.24 -12.60
CA LEU A 121 -2.22 7.25 -11.69
C LEU A 121 -1.03 7.99 -12.32
N ARG A 122 -0.19 7.28 -13.06
CA ARG A 122 0.94 7.84 -13.83
C ARG A 122 0.51 8.61 -15.09
N GLY A 123 -0.71 8.38 -15.58
CA GLY A 123 -1.21 8.96 -16.83
C GLY A 123 -0.63 8.30 -18.08
N ASP A 124 -0.24 7.02 -17.99
CA ASP A 124 0.27 6.21 -19.10
C ASP A 124 -0.84 5.51 -19.91
#